data_AF-A0A7C2XYS3-F1
#
_entry.id   AF-A0A7C2XYS3-F1
#
_cell.length_a   1.000
_cell.length_b   1.000
_cell.length_c   1.000
_cell.angle_alpha   90.00
_cell.angle_beta   90.00
_cell.angle_gamma   90.00
#
_symmetry.space_group_name_H-M   'P 1'
#
loop_
_entity.id
_entity.type
_entity.pdbx_description
1 polymer ?
#
loop_
_entity_poly.entity_id
_entity_poly.type
_entity_poly.pdbx_seq_one_letter_code
_entity_poly.pdbx_strand_id
1 'polypeptide(L)'
;MVKMVYCLRRKEGMSLADFQRYWREVHGPLVAKHAAALRVRRYVQVHTLDNPLNQALGQRRGNAGEPYDGVAELWWDSLEDFLAAGQTEEGRRAAQELLEDERNFIDLQRSTVFLAQEHPIVA
;
A
#
# COMPACT_ATOMS: atom_id res chain seq x y z
N MET A 1 -13.55 10.93 -5.27
CA MET A 1 -12.53 9.89 -5.47
C MET A 1 -12.66 8.85 -4.37
N VAL A 2 -12.51 7.59 -4.73
CA VAL A 2 -12.39 6.46 -3.79
C VAL A 2 -10.92 6.14 -3.62
N LYS A 3 -10.52 5.77 -2.41
CA LYS A 3 -9.16 5.38 -2.05
C LYS A 3 -9.11 3.90 -1.68
N MET A 4 -8.07 3.18 -2.05
CA MET A 4 -7.69 1.91 -1.45
C MET A 4 -6.47 2.13 -0.57
N VAL A 5 -6.54 1.63 0.66
CA VAL A 5 -5.49 1.75 1.68
C VAL A 5 -4.96 0.38 2.01
N TYR A 6 -3.64 0.24 2.00
CA TYR A 6 -2.93 -0.96 2.43
C TYR A 6 -2.13 -0.65 3.68
N CYS A 7 -2.41 -1.33 4.78
CA CYS A 7 -1.55 -1.32 5.97
C CYS A 7 -0.58 -2.50 5.86
N LEU A 8 0.69 -2.21 5.58
CA LEU A 8 1.66 -3.23 5.17
C LEU A 8 2.53 -3.72 6.31
N ARG A 9 2.79 -5.03 6.28
CA ARG A 9 3.85 -5.69 7.03
C ARG A 9 4.88 -6.21 6.04
N ARG A 10 6.15 -5.99 6.34
CA ARG A 10 7.24 -6.57 5.56
C ARG A 10 7.28 -8.08 5.77
N LYS A 11 7.78 -8.78 4.76
CA LYS A 11 8.02 -10.23 4.80
C LYS A 11 8.94 -10.60 5.96
N GLU A 12 8.67 -11.74 6.59
CA GLU A 12 9.51 -12.27 7.68
C GLU A 12 10.98 -12.38 7.24
N GLY A 13 11.89 -11.98 8.12
CA GLY A 13 13.33 -11.96 7.85
C GLY A 13 13.83 -10.77 7.02
N MET A 14 12.95 -9.94 6.46
CA MET A 14 13.34 -8.72 5.74
C MET A 14 13.57 -7.57 6.73
N SER A 15 14.63 -6.77 6.53
CA SER A 15 14.83 -5.54 7.30
C SER A 15 13.86 -4.44 6.85
N LEU A 16 13.56 -3.47 7.73
CA LEU A 16 12.72 -2.33 7.37
C LEU A 16 13.32 -1.52 6.20
N ALA A 17 14.64 -1.30 6.23
CA ALA A 17 15.35 -0.55 5.20
C ALA A 17 15.29 -1.26 3.83
N ASP A 18 15.44 -2.59 3.81
CA ASP A 18 15.34 -3.35 2.56
C ASP A 18 13.90 -3.37 2.03
N PHE A 19 12.91 -3.52 2.91
CA PHE A 19 11.50 -3.42 2.57
C PHE A 19 11.18 -2.09 1.89
N GLN A 20 11.57 -0.97 2.53
CA GLN A 20 11.33 0.37 2.02
C GLN A 20 12.05 0.63 0.70
N ARG A 21 13.30 0.17 0.57
CA ARG A 21 14.07 0.31 -0.67
C ARG A 21 13.42 -0.47 -1.81
N TYR A 22 13.09 -1.74 -1.59
CA TYR A 22 12.40 -2.55 -2.61
C TYR A 22 11.05 -1.94 -3.00
N TRP A 23 10.27 -1.52 -2.01
CA TRP A 23 8.97 -0.93 -2.24
C TRP A 23 9.05 0.35 -3.07
N ARG A 24 10.02 1.24 -2.80
CA ARG A 24 10.19 2.49 -3.53
C ARG A 24 10.82 2.32 -4.90
N GLU A 25 11.86 1.50 -5.00
CA GLU A 25 12.74 1.44 -6.17
C GLU A 25 12.37 0.35 -7.17
N VAL A 26 11.63 -0.68 -6.74
CA VAL A 26 11.19 -1.81 -7.60
C VAL A 26 9.69 -1.78 -7.78
N HIS A 27 8.93 -1.92 -6.69
CA HIS A 27 7.48 -2.01 -6.75
C HIS A 27 6.83 -0.69 -7.17
N GLY A 28 7.36 0.45 -6.71
CA GLY A 28 6.85 1.78 -7.06
C GLY A 28 6.81 2.04 -8.58
N PRO A 29 7.92 1.87 -9.31
CA PRO A 29 7.95 1.93 -10.77
C PRO A 29 7.02 0.93 -11.45
N LEU A 30 6.85 -0.28 -10.88
CA LEU A 30 5.93 -1.28 -11.40
C LEU A 30 4.46 -0.83 -11.31
N VAL A 31 4.06 -0.25 -10.17
CA VAL A 31 2.73 0.37 -10.02
C VAL A 31 2.55 1.52 -11.00
N ALA A 32 3.56 2.38 -11.17
CA ALA A 32 3.51 3.50 -12.10
C ALA A 32 3.36 3.04 -13.56
N LYS A 33 4.06 1.99 -13.97
CA LYS A 33 3.93 1.35 -15.29
C LYS A 33 2.50 0.87 -15.54
N HIS A 34 1.85 0.32 -14.51
CA HIS A 34 0.50 -0.25 -14.61
C HIS A 34 -0.63 0.72 -14.27
N ALA A 35 -0.32 1.95 -13.87
CA ALA A 35 -1.31 2.90 -13.37
C ALA A 35 -2.44 3.16 -14.37
N ALA A 36 -2.15 3.25 -15.67
CA ALA A 36 -3.16 3.45 -16.70
C ALA A 36 -4.11 2.25 -16.85
N ALA A 37 -3.57 1.02 -16.91
CA ALA A 37 -4.35 -0.21 -17.04
C ALA A 37 -5.24 -0.43 -15.81
N LEU A 38 -4.75 -0.05 -14.63
CA LEU A 38 -5.46 -0.13 -13.36
C LEU A 38 -6.33 1.10 -13.08
N ARG A 39 -6.31 2.12 -13.95
CA ARG A 39 -6.98 3.41 -13.81
C ARG A 39 -6.66 4.16 -12.51
N VAL A 40 -5.47 3.93 -11.96
CA VAL A 40 -4.99 4.60 -10.75
C VAL A 40 -4.69 6.07 -11.07
N ARG A 41 -5.30 6.97 -10.31
CA ARG A 41 -5.13 8.43 -10.43
C ARG A 41 -3.99 8.98 -9.59
N ARG A 42 -3.72 8.33 -8.47
CA ARG A 42 -2.64 8.69 -7.56
C ARG A 42 -2.16 7.45 -6.85
N TYR A 43 -0.87 7.40 -6.59
CA TYR A 43 -0.24 6.40 -5.74
C TYR A 43 0.73 7.09 -4.78
N VAL A 44 0.62 6.75 -3.49
CA VAL A 44 1.52 7.26 -2.43
C VAL A 44 2.00 6.08 -1.60
N GLN A 45 3.29 6.09 -1.29
CA GLN A 45 3.89 5.21 -0.28
C GLN A 45 4.22 6.04 0.96
N VAL A 46 3.67 5.63 2.10
CA VAL A 46 3.97 6.21 3.41
C VAL A 46 4.84 5.22 4.15
N HIS A 47 6.13 5.52 4.27
CA HIS A 47 7.11 4.63 4.89
C HIS A 47 7.18 4.92 6.39
N THR A 48 7.02 3.90 7.23
CA THR A 48 7.16 4.07 8.68
C THR A 48 8.59 4.46 9.03
N LEU A 49 8.77 5.52 9.80
CA LEU A 49 10.10 5.94 10.24
C LEU A 49 10.71 4.87 11.16
N ASP A 50 11.99 4.56 10.98
CA ASP A 50 12.75 3.79 11.95
C ASP A 50 13.10 4.69 13.15
N ASN A 51 12.14 4.83 14.06
CA ASN A 51 12.27 5.76 15.18
C ASN A 51 11.56 5.22 16.43
N PRO A 52 12.23 5.22 17.62
CA PRO A 52 11.65 4.73 18.86
C PRO A 52 10.39 5.49 19.30
N LEU A 53 10.16 6.70 18.81
CA LEU A 53 8.92 7.46 19.07
C LEU A 53 7.67 6.70 18.61
N ASN A 54 7.75 5.85 17.58
CA ASN A 54 6.61 5.06 17.13
C ASN A 54 6.09 4.11 18.23
N GLN A 55 7.00 3.47 18.97
CA GLN A 55 6.64 2.59 20.07
C GLN A 55 6.02 3.38 21.22
N ALA A 56 6.62 4.52 21.59
CA ALA A 56 6.08 5.39 22.63
C ALA A 56 4.68 5.91 22.29
N LEU A 57 4.42 6.28 21.02
CA LEU A 57 3.11 6.72 20.54
C LEU A 57 2.06 5.60 20.63
N GLY A 58 2.43 4.36 20.29
CA GLY A 58 1.56 3.19 20.45
C GLY A 58 1.19 2.92 21.90
N GLN A 59 2.18 2.88 22.79
CA GLN A 59 1.99 2.61 24.22
C GLN A 59 1.03 3.61 24.88
N ARG A 60 1.14 4.90 24.53
CA ARG A 60 0.23 5.95 25.03
C ARG A 60 -1.24 5.74 24.65
N ARG A 61 -1.51 4.92 23.62
CA ARG A 61 -2.86 4.55 23.16
C ARG A 61 -3.29 3.16 23.64
N GLY A 62 -2.53 2.54 24.54
CA GLY A 62 -2.78 1.16 24.98
C GLY A 62 -2.45 0.10 23.93
N ASN A 63 -1.79 0.48 22.83
CA ASN A 63 -1.36 -0.44 21.79
C ASN A 63 0.15 -0.72 21.93
N ALA A 64 0.49 -1.86 22.51
CA ALA A 64 1.87 -2.32 22.61
C ALA A 64 2.34 -3.12 21.39
N GLY A 65 1.50 -3.25 20.36
CA GLY A 65 1.83 -3.97 19.13
C GLY A 65 2.87 -3.26 18.28
N GLU A 66 3.51 -4.03 17.39
CA GLU A 66 4.41 -3.50 16.38
C GLU A 66 3.64 -2.53 15.44
N PRO A 67 4.18 -1.36 15.06
CA PRO A 67 3.54 -0.50 14.06
C PRO A 67 3.57 -1.18 12.69
N TYR A 68 2.68 -0.81 11.76
CA TYR A 68 2.83 -1.24 10.36
C TYR A 68 4.14 -0.69 9.78
N ASP A 69 4.72 -1.40 8.82
CA ASP A 69 5.98 -1.01 8.16
C ASP A 69 5.77 0.11 7.13
N GLY A 70 4.52 0.31 6.71
CA GLY A 70 4.08 1.48 5.97
C GLY A 70 2.63 1.38 5.50
N VAL A 71 2.19 2.40 4.78
CA VAL A 71 0.86 2.49 4.18
C VAL A 71 0.95 2.78 2.69
N ALA A 72 0.31 1.96 1.85
CA ALA A 72 0.11 2.26 0.43
C ALA A 72 -1.25 2.91 0.25
N GLU A 73 -1.31 3.97 -0.53
CA GLU A 73 -2.56 4.68 -0.84
C GLU A 73 -2.72 4.81 -2.35
N LEU A 74 -3.86 4.38 -2.87
CA LEU A 74 -4.20 4.45 -4.30
C LEU A 74 -5.57 5.08 -4.47
N TRP A 75 -5.75 5.92 -5.49
CA TRP A 75 -7.02 6.62 -5.74
C TRP A 75 -7.58 6.31 -7.13
N TRP A 76 -8.90 6.25 -7.19
CA TRP A 76 -9.71 6.16 -8.41
C TRP A 76 -10.78 7.25 -8.41
N ASP A 77 -11.30 7.57 -9.60
CA ASP A 77 -12.36 8.57 -9.73
C ASP A 77 -13.63 8.13 -8.98
N SER A 78 -14.01 6.86 -9.09
CA SER A 78 -15.15 6.24 -8.41
C SER A 78 -14.94 4.74 -8.14
N LEU A 79 -15.88 4.11 -7.43
CA LEU A 79 -15.86 2.66 -7.20
C LEU A 79 -16.09 1.88 -8.50
N GLU A 80 -16.96 2.38 -9.37
CA GLU A 80 -17.23 1.81 -10.69
C GLU A 80 -15.96 1.80 -11.56
N ASP A 81 -15.15 2.85 -11.48
CA ASP A 81 -13.90 2.93 -12.23
C ASP A 81 -12.87 1.89 -11.76
N PHE A 82 -12.73 1.73 -10.44
CA PHE A 82 -11.92 0.67 -9.83
C PHE A 82 -12.38 -0.73 -10.28
N LEU A 83 -13.69 -1.00 -10.21
CA LEU A 83 -14.24 -2.29 -10.62
C LEU A 83 -14.04 -2.54 -12.12
N ALA A 84 -14.26 -1.53 -12.95
CA ALA A 84 -14.10 -1.62 -14.40
C ALA A 84 -12.66 -1.91 -14.82
N ALA A 85 -11.66 -1.35 -14.12
CA ALA A 85 -10.25 -1.68 -14.36
C ALA A 85 -10.00 -3.19 -14.24
N GLY A 86 -10.55 -3.82 -13.19
CA GLY A 86 -10.45 -5.26 -12.94
C GLY A 86 -11.23 -6.16 -13.91
N GLN A 87 -12.10 -5.62 -14.77
CA GLN A 87 -12.82 -6.39 -15.78
C GLN A 87 -12.04 -6.53 -17.10
N THR A 88 -11.01 -5.71 -17.31
CA THR A 88 -10.19 -5.78 -18.52
C THR A 88 -9.11 -6.86 -18.41
N GLU A 89 -8.68 -7.42 -19.55
CA GLU A 89 -7.56 -8.38 -19.57
C GLU A 89 -6.26 -7.73 -19.08
N GLU A 90 -5.99 -6.52 -19.55
CA GLU A 90 -4.80 -5.72 -19.18
C GLU A 90 -4.78 -5.41 -17.68
N GLY A 91 -5.91 -5.00 -17.12
CA GLY A 91 -6.05 -4.74 -15.68
C GLY A 91 -5.89 -6.00 -14.83
N ARG A 92 -6.46 -7.14 -15.25
CA ARG A 92 -6.26 -8.43 -14.55
C ARG A 92 -4.79 -8.86 -14.57
N ARG A 93 -4.13 -8.76 -15.72
CA ARG A 93 -2.70 -9.06 -15.85
C ARG A 93 -1.84 -8.14 -15.00
N ALA A 94 -2.12 -6.84 -15.00
CA ALA A 94 -1.41 -5.87 -14.19
C ALA A 94 -1.57 -6.16 -12.68
N ALA A 95 -2.79 -6.45 -12.23
CA ALA A 95 -3.07 -6.79 -10.84
C ALA A 95 -2.36 -8.09 -10.41
N GLN A 96 -2.31 -9.09 -11.30
CA GLN A 96 -1.57 -10.32 -11.04
C GLN A 96 -0.06 -10.09 -10.92
N GLU A 97 0.54 -9.35 -11.85
CA GLU A 97 1.98 -9.02 -11.82
C GLU A 97 2.35 -8.27 -10.53
N LEU A 98 1.50 -7.33 -10.09
CA LEU A 98 1.68 -6.62 -8.82
C LEU A 98 1.57 -7.57 -7.62
N LEU A 99 0.54 -8.43 -7.58
CA LEU A 99 0.37 -9.37 -6.48
C LEU A 99 1.52 -10.38 -6.38
N GLU A 100 2.06 -10.81 -7.52
CA GLU A 100 3.24 -11.68 -7.57
C GLU A 100 4.48 -10.96 -7.03
N ASP A 101 4.69 -9.70 -7.41
CA ASP A 101 5.78 -8.86 -6.91
C ASP A 101 5.66 -8.58 -5.40
N GLU A 102 4.45 -8.31 -4.90
CA GLU A 102 4.17 -8.08 -3.48
C GLU A 102 4.65 -9.25 -2.60
N ARG A 103 4.56 -10.50 -3.08
CA ARG A 103 5.03 -11.69 -2.34
C ARG A 103 6.54 -11.72 -2.09
N ASN A 104 7.30 -10.89 -2.79
CA ASN A 104 8.74 -10.77 -2.59
C ASN A 104 9.07 -10.01 -1.30
N PHE A 105 8.24 -9.06 -0.89
CA PHE A 105 8.58 -8.12 0.19
C PHE A 105 7.46 -7.86 1.22
N ILE A 106 6.20 -8.25 0.96
CA ILE A 106 5.06 -8.06 1.85
C ILE A 106 4.64 -9.39 2.47
N ASP A 107 4.34 -9.37 3.78
CA ASP A 107 3.54 -10.41 4.43
C ASP A 107 2.05 -10.13 4.20
N LEU A 108 1.47 -10.80 3.20
CA LEU A 108 0.09 -10.58 2.79
C LEU A 108 -0.94 -10.96 3.88
N GLN A 109 -0.61 -11.89 4.77
CA GLN A 109 -1.54 -12.37 5.81
C GLN A 109 -1.59 -11.43 7.01
N ARG A 110 -0.47 -10.79 7.35
CA ARG A 110 -0.39 -9.79 8.42
C ARG A 110 -0.64 -8.35 7.94
N SER A 111 -0.79 -8.17 6.63
CA SER A 111 -1.19 -6.89 6.02
C SER A 111 -2.71 -6.81 5.87
N THR A 112 -3.24 -5.59 5.72
CA THR A 112 -4.68 -5.36 5.55
C THR A 112 -4.94 -4.39 4.41
N VAL A 113 -6.00 -4.62 3.65
CA VAL A 113 -6.43 -3.75 2.56
C VAL A 113 -7.92 -3.41 2.71
N PHE A 114 -8.29 -2.16 2.42
CA PHE A 114 -9.68 -1.72 2.44
C PHE A 114 -9.92 -0.51 1.54
N LEU A 115 -11.16 -0.35 1.07
CA LEU A 115 -11.62 0.84 0.36
C LEU A 115 -12.10 1.90 1.36
N ALA A 116 -11.84 3.16 1.04
CA ALA A 116 -12.13 4.31 1.89
C ALA A 116 -12.48 5.54 1.05
N GLN A 117 -13.05 6.55 1.72
CA GLN A 117 -13.23 7.90 1.18
C GLN A 117 -12.49 8.89 2.07
N GLU A 118 -11.83 9.87 1.46
CA GLU A 118 -11.14 10.91 2.21
C GLU A 118 -12.09 12.05 2.60
N HIS A 119 -11.96 12.49 3.84
CA HIS A 119 -12.66 13.63 4.40
C HIS A 119 -11.62 14.56 5.04
N PRO A 120 -10.93 15.40 4.26
CA PRO A 120 -9.90 16.30 4.80
C PRO A 120 -10.56 17.31 5.75
N ILE A 121 -10.05 17.39 6.98
CA ILE A 121 -10.52 18.34 8.01
C ILE A 121 -9.61 19.57 8.10
N VAL A 122 -8.31 19.36 7.84
CA VAL A 122 -7.26 20.39 7.80
C VAL A 122 -6.35 20.07 6.61
N ALA A 123 -5.85 21.11 5.93
CA ALA A 123 -5.01 21.02 4.73
C ALA A 123 -3.51 20.88 5.06
#